data_AF-A0A968JMV7-F1
#
_entry.id   AF-A0A968JMV7-F1
#
_cell.length_a   1.000
_cell.length_b   1.000
_cell.length_c   1.000
_cell.angle_alpha   90.00
_cell.angle_beta   90.00
_cell.angle_gamma   90.00
#
_symmetry.space_group_name_H-M   'P 1'
#
loop_
_entity.id
_entity.type
_entity.pdbx_description
1 polymer ?
#
loop_
_entity_poly.entity_id
_entity_poly.type
_entity_poly.pdbx_seq_one_letter_code
_entity_poly.pdbx_strand_id
1 'polypeptide(L)' 'MIDSLQRILFRFIILVLLQVFVFNNIHLSGFIVPYIYILFILLLPFETPGWLLLVSAFLLGFSIDVLWIH' A
#
# COMPACT_ATOMS: atom_id res chain seq x y z
N MET A 1 11.05 -13.74 -14.20
CA MET A 1 11.42 -12.33 -13.91
C MET A 1 10.19 -11.41 -13.96
N ILE A 2 9.30 -11.59 -14.94
CA ILE A 2 7.99 -10.90 -15.00
C ILE A 2 7.06 -11.34 -13.86
N ASP A 3 7.12 -12.61 -13.44
CA ASP A 3 6.26 -13.18 -12.39
C ASP A 3 6.42 -12.46 -11.04
N SER A 4 7.63 -11.98 -10.76
CA SER A 4 7.95 -11.20 -9.56
C SER A 4 7.31 -9.83 -9.59
N LEU A 5 7.33 -9.18 -10.77
CA LEU A 5 6.82 -7.84 -10.99
C LEU A 5 5.29 -7.83 -10.95
N GLN A 6 4.66 -8.82 -11.59
CA GLN A 6 3.21 -9.05 -11.50
C GLN A 6 2.76 -9.25 -10.04
N ARG A 7 3.51 -10.02 -9.25
CA ARG A 7 3.20 -10.23 -7.83
C ARG A 7 3.28 -8.93 -7.01
N ILE A 8 4.26 -8.07 -7.28
CA ILE A 8 4.39 -6.77 -6.61
C ILE A 8 3.22 -5.85 -6.97
N LEU A 9 2.89 -5.74 -8.26
CA LEU A 9 1.75 -4.93 -8.72
C LEU A 9 0.42 -5.42 -8.14
N PHE A 10 0.21 -6.74 -8.11
CA PHE A 10 -0.99 -7.33 -7.53
C PHE A 10 -1.10 -7.03 -6.03
N ARG A 11 0.00 -7.16 -5.28
CA ARG A 11 0.05 -6.78 -3.86
C ARG A 11 -0.24 -5.31 -3.65
N PHE A 12 0.33 -4.44 -4.48
CA PHE A 12 0.09 -3.00 -4.43
C PHE A 12 -1.41 -2.69 -4.58
N ILE A 13 -2.03 -3.18 -5.67
CA ILE A 13 -3.44 -2.93 -5.96
C ILE A 13 -4.33 -3.47 -4.84
N ILE A 14 -4.13 -4.72 -4.40
CA ILE A 14 -4.95 -5.32 -3.34
C ILE A 14 -4.84 -4.55 -2.03
N LEU A 15 -3.63 -4.18 -1.62
CA LEU A 15 -3.44 -3.49 -0.35
C LEU A 15 -4.04 -2.10 -0.38
N VAL A 16 -3.95 -1.39 -1.49
CA VAL A 16 -4.60 -0.08 -1.69
C VAL A 16 -6.12 -0.24 -1.65
N LEU A 17 -6.69 -1.19 -2.39
CA LEU A 17 -8.14 -1.41 -2.40
C LEU A 17 -8.67 -1.85 -1.03
N LEU A 18 -7.98 -2.75 -0.33
CA LEU A 18 -8.35 -3.14 1.02
C LEU A 18 -8.26 -1.94 1.97
N GLN A 19 -7.21 -1.12 1.88
CA GLN A 19 -7.08 0.08 2.70
C GLN A 19 -8.28 1.00 2.51
N VAL A 20 -8.59 1.34 1.26
CA VAL A 20 -9.60 2.34 0.92
C VAL A 20 -11.02 1.83 1.19
N PHE A 21 -11.36 0.63 0.74
CA PHE A 21 -12.73 0.14 0.84
C PHE A 21 -13.06 -0.54 2.17
N VAL A 22 -12.08 -1.20 2.79
CA VAL A 22 -12.32 -1.99 4.01
C VAL A 22 -11.83 -1.24 5.23
N PHE A 23 -10.53 -0.93 5.30
CA PHE A 23 -9.93 -0.45 6.55
C PHE A 23 -10.27 1.02 6.86
N ASN A 24 -10.48 1.87 5.87
CA ASN A 24 -10.98 3.23 6.12
C ASN A 24 -12.39 3.24 6.72
N ASN A 25 -13.20 2.20 6.49
CA ASN A 25 -14.52 2.04 7.10
C ASN A 25 -14.48 1.34 8.47
N ILE A 26 -13.32 0.80 8.86
CA ILE A 26 -13.12 0.16 10.17
C ILE A 26 -12.60 1.22 11.14
N HIS A 27 -13.48 1.67 12.03
CA HIS A 27 -13.11 2.52 13.16
C HIS A 27 -12.91 1.65 14.40
N LEU A 28 -11.68 1.22 14.65
CA LEU A 28 -11.34 0.54 15.90
C LEU A 28 -11.49 1.54 17.05
N SER A 29 -12.33 1.18 18.03
CA SER A 29 -12.65 2.01 19.20
C SER A 29 -13.18 3.41 18.85
N GLY A 30 -13.68 3.64 17.63
CA GLY A 30 -14.20 4.92 17.16
C GLY A 30 -13.15 5.95 16.71
N PHE A 31 -11.84 5.69 16.87
CA PHE A 31 -10.79 6.68 16.61
C PHE A 31 -9.59 6.17 15.81
N ILE A 32 -9.44 4.85 15.66
CA ILE A 32 -8.25 4.26 15.06
C ILE A 32 -8.60 3.64 13.71
N VAL A 33 -7.99 4.17 12.65
CA VAL A 33 -8.01 3.59 11.30
C VAL A 33 -6.71 2.80 11.10
N PRO A 34 -6.78 1.48 10.85
CA PRO A 34 -5.57 0.69 10.60
C PRO A 34 -4.98 1.02 9.23
N TYR A 35 -3.68 1.31 9.19
CA TYR A 35 -2.94 1.61 7.96
C TYR A 35 -2.26 0.36 7.39
N ILE A 36 -3.04 -0.55 6.82
CA ILE A 36 -2.54 -1.83 6.28
C ILE A 36 -1.74 -1.68 4.99
N TYR A 37 -1.91 -0.59 4.25
CA TYR A 37 -1.21 -0.39 2.99
C TYR A 37 0.31 -0.35 3.18
N ILE A 38 0.81 0.00 4.38
CA ILE A 38 2.24 0.02 4.72
C ILE A 38 2.90 -1.35 4.62
N LEU A 39 2.11 -2.43 4.73
CA LEU A 39 2.58 -3.80 4.51
C LEU A 39 3.20 -3.97 3.12
N PHE A 40 2.78 -3.18 2.12
CA PHE A 40 3.39 -3.22 0.79
C PHE A 40 4.90 -2.94 0.87
N ILE A 41 5.30 -1.89 1.60
CA ILE A 41 6.70 -1.50 1.78
C ILE A 41 7.44 -2.56 2.60
N LEU A 42 6.82 -3.08 3.66
CA LEU A 42 7.43 -4.09 4.53
C LEU A 42 7.63 -5.45 3.83
N LEU A 43 6.81 -5.77 2.83
CA LEU A 43 6.89 -7.00 2.04
C LEU A 43 7.79 -6.87 0.80
N LEU A 44 8.37 -5.70 0.53
CA LEU A 44 9.36 -5.55 -0.52
C LEU A 44 10.65 -6.30 -0.16
N PRO A 45 11.38 -6.86 -1.14
CA PRO A 45 12.66 -7.50 -0.89
C PRO A 45 13.65 -6.53 -0.23
N PHE A 46 14.44 -6.99 0.74
CA PHE A 46 15.48 -6.17 1.38
C PHE A 46 16.56 -5.70 0.40
N GLU A 47 16.76 -6.40 -0.72
CA GLU A 47 17.70 -6.01 -1.77
C GLU A 47 17.14 -4.96 -2.74
N THR A 48 15.93 -4.45 -2.49
CA THR A 48 15.34 -3.40 -3.32
C THR A 48 16.21 -2.14 -3.25
N PRO A 49 16.66 -1.59 -4.40
CA PRO A 49 17.49 -0.40 -4.38
C PRO A 49 16.72 0.80 -3.81
N GLY A 50 17.40 1.64 -3.03
CA GLY A 50 16.76 2.71 -2.27
C GLY A 50 15.93 3.69 -3.11
N TRP A 51 16.36 4.01 -4.33
CA TRP A 51 15.58 4.87 -5.22
C TRP A 51 14.24 4.24 -5.63
N LEU A 52 14.21 2.92 -5.85
CA LEU A 52 12.98 2.21 -6.23
C LEU A 52 12.04 2.09 -5.04
N LEU A 53 12.59 1.88 -3.84
CA LEU A 53 11.84 1.93 -2.59
C LEU A 53 11.17 3.31 -2.40
N LEU A 54 11.92 4.40 -2.59
CA LEU A 54 11.40 5.76 -2.43
C LEU A 54 10.28 6.07 -3.45
N VAL A 55 10.48 5.75 -4.73
CA VAL A 55 9.44 5.92 -5.76
C VAL A 55 8.20 5.09 -5.43
N SER A 56 8.39 3.83 -5.01
CA SER A 56 7.28 2.93 -4.67
C SER A 56 6.49 3.43 -3.45
N ALA A 57 7.19 3.92 -2.43
CA ALA A 57 6.58 4.49 -1.23
C ALA A 57 5.83 5.80 -1.52
N PHE A 58 6.40 6.65 -2.39
CA PHE A 58 5.73 7.86 -2.85
C PHE A 58 4.42 7.54 -3.59
N LEU A 59 4.46 6.62 -4.56
CA LEU A 59 3.29 6.21 -5.32
C LEU A 59 2.21 5.57 -4.43
N LEU A 60 2.61 4.80 -3.42
CA LEU A 60 1.71 4.23 -2.44
C LEU A 60 0.98 5.32 -1.65
N GLY A 61 1.72 6.26 -1.05
CA GLY A 61 1.13 7.38 -0.30
C GLY A 61 0.21 8.23 -1.19
N PHE A 62 0.70 8.61 -2.36
CA PHE A 62 -0.09 9.35 -3.35
C PHE A 62 -1.39 8.65 -3.73
N SER A 63 -1.36 7.32 -3.92
CA SER A 63 -2.56 6.55 -4.25
C SER A 63 -3.58 6.55 -3.11
N ILE A 64 -3.12 6.42 -1.86
CA ILE A 64 -4.01 6.50 -0.69
C ILE A 64 -4.59 7.90 -0.58
N ASP A 65 -3.79 8.95 -0.69
CA ASP A 65 -4.27 10.34 -0.54
C ASP A 65 -5.32 10.69 -1.60
N VAL A 66 -5.09 10.30 -2.85
CA VAL A 66 -6.05 10.52 -3.96
C VAL A 66 -7.36 9.76 -3.73
N LEU A 67 -7.30 8.53 -3.23
CA LEU A 67 -8.47 7.68 -3.03
C LEU A 67 -9.19 7.90 -1.69
N TRP A 68 -8.50 8.48 -0.70
CA TRP A 68 -9.06 8.79 0.63
C TRP A 68 -10.02 9.99 0.60
N ILE A 69 -9.97 10.81 -0.44
CA ILE A 69 -10.78 12.03 -0.58
C ILE A 69 -12.27 11.76 -0.87
N HIS A 70 -12.69 10.50 -1.05
CA HIS A 70 -14.06 10.08 -1.35
C HIS A 70 -14.64 9.20 -0.25
#